data_AF-B0BJE7-F1
#
_entry.id   AF-B0BJE7-F1
#
_cell.length_a   1.000
_cell.length_b   1.000
_cell.length_c   1.000
_cell.angle_alpha   90.00
_cell.angle_beta   90.00
_cell.angle_gamma   90.00
#
_symmetry.space_group_name_H-M   'P 1'
#
loop_
_entity.id
_entity.type
_entity.pdbx_description
1 polymer ?
#
loop_
_entity_poly.entity_id
_entity_poly.type
_entity_poly.pdbx_seq_one_letter_code
_entity_poly.pdbx_strand_id
1 'polypeptide(L)'
;MFYDIMINGELVATVGPSDLEQLSISVSTSLRESSPFLMANGMSPLAEDGRQTYSTWLERGIQTTDKIQIIPNNEGSPSKPEKVRNFRRGVKATKEDRFCDFCKQSEDVVGKIVQAGDSPFICVPCAELCVEIAKGINDENA
;
A
#
# COMPACT_ATOMS: atom_id res chain seq x y z
N MET A 1 15.84 4.45 -11.76
CA MET A 1 16.27 3.41 -10.81
C MET A 1 15.10 2.55 -10.40
N PHE A 2 15.13 1.32 -10.87
CA PHE A 2 14.23 0.21 -10.57
C PHE A 2 14.80 -0.60 -9.40
N TYR A 3 14.03 -1.54 -8.89
CA TYR A 3 14.47 -2.54 -7.94
C TYR A 3 13.98 -3.92 -8.37
N ASP A 4 14.92 -4.84 -8.57
CA ASP A 4 14.63 -6.25 -8.77
C ASP A 4 14.41 -6.91 -7.42
N ILE A 5 13.30 -7.63 -7.32
CA ILE A 5 12.93 -8.43 -6.16
C ILE A 5 13.21 -9.88 -6.53
N MET A 6 14.14 -10.49 -5.80
CA MET A 6 14.50 -11.89 -5.95
C MET A 6 13.99 -12.70 -4.75
N ILE A 7 13.42 -13.87 -5.00
CA ILE A 7 13.09 -14.86 -3.97
C ILE A 7 13.83 -16.15 -4.30
N ASN A 8 14.66 -16.63 -3.37
CA ASN A 8 15.46 -17.86 -3.52
C ASN A 8 16.31 -17.87 -4.81
N GLY A 9 16.77 -16.69 -5.26
CA GLY A 9 17.57 -16.51 -6.47
C GLY A 9 16.77 -16.39 -7.77
N GLU A 10 15.44 -16.48 -7.73
CA GLU A 10 14.55 -16.25 -8.87
C GLU A 10 14.04 -14.80 -8.88
N LEU A 11 14.07 -14.14 -10.04
CA LEU A 11 13.49 -12.81 -10.22
C LEU A 11 11.97 -12.92 -10.21
N VAL A 12 11.33 -12.28 -9.25
CA VAL A 12 9.85 -12.32 -9.12
C VAL A 12 9.19 -11.04 -9.62
N ALA A 13 9.84 -9.88 -9.48
CA ALA A 13 9.30 -8.60 -9.93
C ALA A 13 10.41 -7.56 -10.07
N THR A 14 10.26 -6.65 -11.03
CA THR A 14 11.04 -5.41 -11.12
C THR A 14 10.11 -4.23 -10.84
N VAL A 15 10.41 -3.41 -9.83
CA VAL A 15 9.52 -2.35 -9.33
C VAL A 15 10.16 -0.97 -9.42
N GLY A 16 9.36 0.08 -9.55
CA GLY A 16 9.87 1.45 -9.72
C GLY A 16 10.46 1.71 -11.11
N PRO A 17 11.12 2.87 -11.31
CA PRO A 17 10.32 4.08 -11.38
C PRO A 17 9.54 4.18 -12.69
N SER A 18 8.26 4.41 -12.57
CA SER A 18 7.60 5.40 -13.41
C SER A 18 7.25 6.48 -12.41
N ASP A 19 8.03 7.57 -12.39
CA ASP A 19 7.72 8.84 -11.71
C ASP A 19 7.15 8.84 -10.27
N LEU A 20 7.30 7.76 -9.48
CA LEU A 20 6.65 7.59 -8.18
C LEU A 20 7.10 8.61 -7.11
N GLU A 21 6.14 9.07 -6.32
CA GLU A 21 6.37 9.85 -5.09
C GLU A 21 6.85 8.95 -3.94
N GLN A 22 6.34 7.73 -3.86
CA GLN A 22 6.72 6.76 -2.85
C GLN A 22 6.84 5.35 -3.46
N LEU A 23 7.85 4.60 -3.03
CA LEU A 23 7.99 3.16 -3.27
C LEU A 23 8.19 2.48 -1.92
N SER A 24 7.47 1.38 -1.69
CA SER A 24 7.58 0.55 -0.49
C SER A 24 7.68 -0.91 -0.87
N ILE A 25 8.70 -1.58 -0.34
CA ILE A 25 8.86 -3.02 -0.40
C ILE A 25 8.92 -3.51 1.05
N SER A 26 7.99 -4.35 1.45
CA SER A 26 7.81 -4.73 2.86
C SER A 26 7.41 -6.19 3.01
N VAL A 27 7.88 -6.81 4.09
CA VAL A 27 7.35 -8.08 4.59
C VAL A 27 6.36 -7.78 5.70
N SER A 28 5.20 -8.41 5.66
CA SER A 28 4.14 -8.24 6.63
C SER A 28 3.63 -9.59 7.13
N THR A 29 3.14 -9.59 8.37
CA THR A 29 2.51 -10.75 9.02
C THR A 29 1.14 -10.33 9.52
N SER A 30 0.21 -11.27 9.59
CA SER A 30 -1.14 -11.05 10.11
C SER A 30 -1.51 -12.20 11.02
N LEU A 31 -2.20 -11.93 12.14
CA LEU A 31 -2.75 -12.98 13.00
C LEU A 31 -3.81 -13.84 12.28
N ARG A 32 -4.37 -13.35 11.17
CA ARG A 32 -5.37 -14.07 10.36
C ARG A 32 -4.75 -14.94 9.27
N GLU A 33 -3.49 -14.68 8.91
CA GLU A 33 -2.80 -15.43 7.86
C GLU A 33 -1.70 -16.29 8.46
N SER A 34 -1.68 -17.57 8.08
CA SER A 34 -0.72 -18.53 8.60
C SER A 34 0.71 -18.35 8.07
N SER A 35 0.91 -17.53 7.04
CA SER A 35 2.21 -17.28 6.41
C SER A 35 2.48 -15.78 6.25
N PRO A 36 3.74 -15.32 6.42
CA PRO A 36 4.13 -13.96 6.04
C PRO A 36 3.87 -13.71 4.56
N PHE A 37 3.74 -12.45 4.17
CA PHE A 37 3.63 -12.05 2.77
C PHE A 37 4.58 -10.89 2.46
N LEU A 38 5.12 -10.90 1.25
CA LEU A 38 5.93 -9.84 0.68
C LEU A 38 5.05 -8.96 -0.20
N MET A 39 5.17 -7.65 -0.01
CA MET A 39 4.51 -6.66 -0.84
C MET A 39 5.50 -5.72 -1.48
N ALA A 40 5.21 -5.30 -2.72
CA ALA A 40 5.90 -4.21 -3.39
C ALA A 40 4.89 -3.26 -4.03
N ASN A 41 4.82 -2.05 -3.51
CA ASN A 41 3.82 -1.05 -3.86
C ASN A 41 4.43 0.31 -4.08
N GLY A 42 3.76 1.16 -4.84
CA GLY A 42 4.20 2.52 -5.09
C GLY A 42 3.05 3.46 -5.35
N MET A 43 3.29 4.74 -5.05
CA MET A 43 2.33 5.81 -5.21
C MET A 43 2.87 6.82 -6.21
N SER A 44 2.08 7.16 -7.23
CA SER A 44 2.40 8.27 -8.12
C SER A 44 2.35 9.61 -7.37
N PRO A 45 2.98 10.67 -7.89
CA PRO A 45 2.75 12.02 -7.43
C PRO A 45 1.27 12.39 -7.61
N LEU A 46 0.81 13.35 -6.81
CA LEU A 46 -0.49 13.97 -7.00
C LEU A 46 -0.49 14.78 -8.30
N ALA A 47 -1.30 14.35 -9.26
CA ALA A 47 -1.53 15.10 -10.49
C ALA A 47 -2.28 16.42 -10.19
N GLU A 48 -2.16 17.40 -11.09
CA GLU A 48 -2.82 18.71 -10.95
C GLU A 48 -4.35 18.60 -10.83
N ASP A 49 -4.96 17.55 -11.40
CA ASP A 49 -6.38 17.28 -11.31
C ASP A 49 -6.79 16.47 -10.07
N GLY A 50 -5.88 16.35 -9.09
CA GLY A 50 -6.10 15.67 -7.83
C GLY A 50 -6.04 14.14 -7.90
N ARG A 51 -5.67 13.55 -9.05
CA ARG A 51 -5.50 12.10 -9.19
C ARG A 51 -4.16 11.62 -8.63
N GLN A 52 -4.19 10.46 -7.99
CA GLN A 52 -3.01 9.73 -7.55
C GLN A 52 -3.20 8.24 -7.88
N THR A 53 -2.13 7.53 -8.20
CA THR A 53 -2.19 6.11 -8.58
C THR A 53 -1.39 5.30 -7.58
N TYR A 54 -2.01 4.27 -7.01
CA TYR A 54 -1.32 3.25 -6.22
C TYR A 54 -1.18 1.98 -7.05
N SER A 55 0.05 1.59 -7.29
CA SER A 55 0.42 0.39 -8.05
C SER A 55 0.96 -0.66 -7.10
N THR A 56 0.45 -1.88 -7.22
CA THR A 56 0.97 -3.08 -6.54
C THR A 56 1.60 -3.98 -7.59
N TRP A 57 2.90 -4.21 -7.49
CA TRP A 57 3.65 -5.11 -8.37
C TRP A 57 3.75 -6.53 -7.84
N LEU A 58 3.68 -6.67 -6.52
CA LEU A 58 3.83 -7.96 -5.86
C LEU A 58 3.01 -7.97 -4.58
N GLU A 59 2.20 -9.00 -4.41
CA GLU A 59 1.57 -9.38 -3.15
C GLU A 59 1.58 -10.90 -3.07
N ARG A 60 2.60 -11.46 -2.42
CA ARG A 60 2.89 -12.89 -2.47
C ARG A 60 3.16 -13.45 -1.08
N GLY A 61 2.48 -14.56 -0.74
CA GLY A 61 2.80 -15.35 0.43
C GLY A 61 4.22 -15.93 0.34
N ILE A 62 4.96 -15.83 1.44
CA ILE A 62 6.34 -16.30 1.57
C ILE A 62 6.46 -17.26 2.75
N GLN A 63 7.48 -18.11 2.72
CA GLN A 63 7.84 -18.96 3.84
C GLN A 63 8.93 -18.29 4.68
N THR A 64 9.03 -18.68 5.95
CA THR A 64 10.07 -18.18 6.87
C THR A 64 11.49 -18.55 6.43
N THR A 65 11.62 -19.54 5.55
CA THR A 65 12.89 -19.99 4.97
C THR A 65 13.26 -19.28 3.66
N ASP A 66 12.35 -18.48 3.09
CA ASP A 66 12.62 -17.80 1.82
C ASP A 66 13.67 -16.71 2.00
N LYS A 67 14.61 -16.64 1.04
CA LYS A 67 15.61 -15.57 0.97
C LYS A 67 15.14 -14.50 0.01
N ILE A 68 14.91 -13.30 0.54
CA ILE A 68 14.45 -12.15 -0.23
C ILE A 68 15.62 -11.20 -0.44
N GLN A 69 15.84 -10.78 -1.68
CA GLN A 69 16.84 -9.77 -2.03
C GLN A 69 16.18 -8.65 -2.83
N ILE A 70 16.54 -7.42 -2.51
CA ILE A 70 16.10 -6.22 -3.23
C ILE A 70 17.37 -5.61 -3.85
N ILE A 71 17.43 -5.61 -5.17
CA ILE A 71 18.63 -5.25 -5.92
C ILE A 71 18.33 -4.00 -6.76
N PRO A 72 19.05 -2.88 -6.57
CA PRO A 72 18.88 -1.72 -7.44
C PRO A 72 19.23 -2.08 -8.89
N ASN A 73 18.38 -1.66 -9.83
CA ASN A 73 18.56 -1.88 -11.26
C ASN A 73 18.37 -0.54 -12.00
N ASN A 74 19.25 -0.23 -12.96
CA ASN A 74 19.22 1.03 -13.71
C ASN A 74 18.86 0.84 -15.18
N GLU A 75 18.60 -0.40 -15.60
CA GLU A 75 18.30 -0.76 -16.98
C GLU A 75 16.90 -1.40 -17.08
N GLY A 76 16.28 -1.29 -18.26
CA GLY A 76 14.97 -1.88 -18.52
C GLY A 76 13.79 -1.02 -18.04
N SER A 77 12.71 -1.70 -17.70
CA SER A 77 11.41 -1.11 -17.33
C SER A 77 10.80 -1.89 -16.16
N PRO A 78 9.87 -1.29 -15.38
CA PRO A 78 9.21 -2.04 -14.32
C PRO A 78 8.40 -3.18 -14.94
N SER A 79 8.20 -4.24 -14.16
CA SER A 79 7.13 -5.19 -14.43
C SER A 79 5.79 -4.46 -14.47
N LYS A 80 4.81 -5.01 -15.20
CA LYS A 80 3.45 -4.48 -15.17
C LYS A 80 2.87 -4.68 -13.76
N PRO A 81 2.29 -3.65 -13.11
CA PRO A 81 1.62 -3.84 -11.83
C PRO A 81 0.49 -4.88 -11.93
N GLU A 82 0.40 -5.76 -10.93
CA GLU A 82 -0.68 -6.73 -10.78
C GLU A 82 -2.01 -6.04 -10.47
N LYS A 83 -1.96 -4.96 -9.68
CA LYS A 83 -3.12 -4.14 -9.31
C LYS A 83 -2.77 -2.66 -9.45
N VAL A 84 -3.71 -1.89 -9.97
CA VAL A 84 -3.62 -0.43 -10.07
C VAL A 84 -4.90 0.16 -9.50
N ARG A 85 -4.77 1.07 -8.53
CA ARG A 85 -5.88 1.79 -7.92
C ARG A 85 -5.70 3.28 -8.16
N ASN A 86 -6.75 3.95 -8.61
CA ASN A 86 -6.75 5.40 -8.78
C ASN A 86 -7.46 6.03 -7.59
N PHE A 87 -6.87 7.08 -7.04
CA PHE A 87 -7.39 7.89 -5.94
C PHE A 87 -7.64 9.28 -6.48
N ARG A 88 -8.71 9.92 -6.02
CA ARG A 88 -8.93 11.36 -6.21
C ARG A 88 -9.02 12.03 -4.86
N ARG A 89 -8.08 12.92 -4.56
CA ARG A 89 -8.17 13.81 -3.40
C ARG A 89 -8.98 15.06 -3.75
N GLY A 90 -9.85 15.51 -2.84
CA GLY A 90 -10.60 16.77 -2.97
C GLY A 90 -11.85 16.74 -3.85
N VAL A 91 -12.28 15.58 -4.35
CA VAL A 91 -13.55 15.41 -5.09
C VAL A 91 -14.37 14.33 -4.39
N LYS A 92 -15.70 14.50 -4.29
CA LYS A 92 -16.61 13.45 -3.78
C LYS A 92 -16.40 12.17 -4.58
N ALA A 93 -15.73 11.18 -3.97
CA ALA A 93 -15.49 9.88 -4.57
C ALA A 93 -16.83 9.21 -4.95
N THR A 94 -16.90 8.65 -6.15
CA THR A 94 -17.99 7.74 -6.51
C THR A 94 -17.87 6.46 -5.66
N LYS A 95 -18.93 5.66 -5.53
CA LYS A 95 -18.89 4.43 -4.71
C LYS A 95 -17.74 3.48 -5.12
N GLU A 96 -17.40 3.47 -6.40
CA GLU A 96 -16.35 2.62 -6.99
C GLU A 96 -14.92 3.12 -6.66
N ASP A 97 -14.78 4.36 -6.18
CA ASP A 97 -13.50 5.02 -5.88
C ASP A 97 -13.19 5.09 -4.36
N ARG A 98 -14.00 4.44 -3.51
CA ARG A 98 -13.83 4.54 -2.05
C ARG A 98 -12.86 3.49 -1.52
N PHE A 99 -11.67 3.94 -1.15
CA PHE A 99 -10.63 3.15 -0.49
C PHE A 99 -10.18 3.85 0.79
N CYS A 100 -9.74 3.09 1.78
CA CYS A 100 -9.20 3.65 3.01
C CYS A 100 -7.77 4.15 2.77
N ASP A 101 -7.49 5.42 3.03
CA ASP A 101 -6.16 6.03 2.88
C ASP A 101 -5.10 5.43 3.82
N PHE A 102 -5.51 4.70 4.85
CA PHE A 102 -4.61 4.07 5.83
C PHE A 102 -4.23 2.64 5.42
N CYS A 103 -5.19 1.71 5.40
CA CYS A 103 -4.93 0.31 5.02
C CYS A 103 -4.99 0.03 3.50
N LYS A 104 -5.35 1.03 2.69
CA LYS A 104 -5.51 0.97 1.23
C LYS A 104 -6.60 0.02 0.73
N GLN A 105 -7.34 -0.66 1.59
CA GLN A 105 -8.43 -1.58 1.22
C GLN A 105 -9.69 -0.83 0.72
N SER A 106 -10.46 -1.46 -0.18
CA SER A 106 -11.70 -0.89 -0.73
C SER A 106 -12.88 -0.98 0.24
N GLU A 107 -13.93 -0.18 0.01
CA GLU A 107 -15.16 -0.21 0.81
C GLU A 107 -15.79 -1.61 0.84
N ASP A 108 -15.74 -2.38 -0.24
CA ASP A 108 -16.26 -3.76 -0.29
C ASP A 108 -15.54 -4.72 0.67
N VAL A 109 -14.24 -4.49 0.92
CA VAL A 109 -13.43 -5.34 1.81
C VAL A 109 -13.61 -4.93 3.26
N VAL A 110 -13.67 -3.62 3.53
CA VAL A 110 -13.71 -3.06 4.90
C VAL A 110 -15.12 -2.72 5.38
N GLY A 111 -16.13 -2.92 4.53
CA GLY A 111 -17.55 -2.70 4.77
C GLY A 111 -17.99 -1.24 4.77
N LYS A 112 -17.22 -0.34 5.39
CA LYS A 112 -17.56 1.08 5.48
C LYS A 112 -16.35 1.98 5.49
N ILE A 113 -16.39 3.00 4.65
CA ILE A 113 -15.41 4.07 4.61
C ILE A 113 -16.08 5.39 4.99
N VAL A 114 -15.46 6.11 5.92
CA VAL A 114 -15.92 7.42 6.39
C VAL A 114 -14.96 8.51 5.91
N GLN A 115 -15.54 9.67 5.61
CA GLN A 115 -14.82 10.90 5.29
C GLN A 115 -15.51 12.05 6.01
N ALA A 116 -14.76 12.83 6.79
CA ALA A 116 -15.24 14.01 7.47
C ALA A 116 -14.72 15.26 6.74
N GLY A 117 -15.56 15.87 5.90
CA GLY A 117 -15.16 17.03 5.08
C GLY A 117 -14.05 16.67 4.11
N ASP A 118 -12.96 17.45 4.13
CA ASP A 118 -11.77 17.24 3.29
C ASP A 118 -10.74 16.26 3.91
N SER A 119 -11.14 15.50 4.94
CA SER A 119 -10.25 14.50 5.55
C SER A 119 -9.92 13.36 4.58
N PRO A 120 -8.81 12.62 4.82
CA PRO A 120 -8.60 11.32 4.21
C PRO A 120 -9.80 10.39 4.43
N PHE A 121 -10.04 9.51 3.46
CA PHE A 121 -10.97 8.41 3.61
C PHE A 121 -10.38 7.41 4.62
N ILE A 122 -11.12 7.05 5.66
CA ILE A 122 -10.67 6.07 6.66
C ILE A 122 -11.74 5.00 6.82
N CYS A 123 -11.36 3.73 6.83
CA CYS A 123 -12.28 2.66 7.18
C CYS A 123 -12.47 2.58 8.69
N VAL A 124 -13.59 1.99 9.12
CA VAL A 124 -13.90 1.82 10.55
C VAL A 124 -12.76 1.11 11.32
N PRO A 125 -12.18 -0.01 10.84
CA PRO A 125 -11.06 -0.66 11.54
C PRO A 125 -9.83 0.25 11.74
N CYS A 126 -9.47 1.05 10.74
CA CYS A 126 -8.35 1.99 10.88
C CYS A 126 -8.69 3.13 11.84
N ALA A 127 -9.93 3.61 11.85
CA ALA A 127 -10.36 4.63 12.79
C ALA A 127 -10.32 4.13 14.25
N GLU A 128 -10.75 2.89 14.49
CA GLU A 128 -10.66 2.25 15.80
C GLU A 128 -9.21 2.13 16.28
N LEU A 129 -8.30 1.69 15.39
CA LEU A 129 -6.87 1.62 15.69
C LEU A 129 -6.28 3.01 16.04
N CYS A 130 -6.65 4.06 15.30
CA CYS A 130 -6.21 5.42 15.61
C CYS A 130 -6.68 5.89 17.00
N VAL A 131 -7.89 5.49 17.42
CA VAL A 131 -8.40 5.80 18.77
C VAL A 131 -7.60 5.09 19.85
N GLU A 132 -7.24 3.81 19.65
CA GLU A 132 -6.41 3.06 20.59
C GLU A 132 -5.01 3.66 20.72
N ILE A 133 -4.38 4.00 19.59
CA ILE A 133 -3.07 4.68 19.56
C ILE A 133 -3.15 6.02 20.30
N ALA A 134 -4.17 6.84 20.01
CA ALA A 134 -4.34 8.14 20.65
C ALA A 134 -4.53 8.03 22.17
N LYS A 135 -5.22 6.99 22.66
CA LYS A 135 -5.34 6.71 24.10
C LYS A 135 -3.99 6.35 24.71
N GLY A 136 -3.24 5.43 24.10
CA GLY A 136 -1.91 5.03 24.59
C GLY A 136 -0.91 6.20 24.68
N ILE A 137 -0.94 7.11 23.69
CA ILE A 137 -0.09 8.32 23.71
C ILE A 137 -0.43 9.24 24.89
N ASN A 138 -1.72 9.38 25.23
CA ASN A 138 -2.12 10.23 26.35
C ASN A 138 -1.74 9.62 27.71
N ASP A 139 -1.74 8.29 27.81
CA ASP A 139 -1.38 7.58 29.04
C ASP A 139 0.14 7.56 29.30
N GLU A 140 0.99 7.63 28.26
CA GLU A 140 2.45 7.75 28.40
C GLU A 140 2.94 9.16 28.78
N ASN A 141 2.08 10.17 28.64
CA ASN A 141 2.40 11.58 28.94
C ASN A 141 1.75 12.10 30.23
N ALA A 142 1.14 11.21 31.04
CA ALA A 142 0.50 11.51 32.32
C ALA A 142 1.32 10.99 33.50
#